data_AF-A0A0T6AL05-F1
#
_entry.id   AF-A0A0T6AL05-F1
#
_cell.length_a   1.000
_cell.length_b   1.000
_cell.length_c   1.000
_cell.angle_alpha   90.00
_cell.angle_beta   90.00
_cell.angle_gamma   90.00
#
_symmetry.space_group_name_H-M   'P 1'
#
loop_
_entity.id
_entity.type
_entity.pdbx_description
1 polymer ?
#
loop_
_entity_poly.entity_id
_entity_poly.type
_entity_poly.pdbx_seq_one_letter_code
_entity_poly.pdbx_strand_id
1 'polypeptide(L)' 'AVTEDGILLATGRGLLRALEVQPADGKRMSAAAFARGHRVQPGERWGGPAERAKDSGTLG' A
#
# COMPACT_ATOMS: atom_id res chain seq x y z
N ALA A 1 -3.67 -6.69 -7.64
CA ALA A 1 -2.99 -7.67 -8.49
C ALA A 1 -1.50 -7.33 -8.55
N VAL A 2 -0.61 -8.32 -8.71
CA VAL A 2 0.83 -8.08 -8.94
C VAL A 2 1.12 -8.35 -10.42
N THR A 3 1.78 -7.42 -11.07
CA THR A 3 2.14 -7.48 -12.51
C THR A 3 3.63 -7.17 -12.66
N GLU A 4 4.18 -7.40 -13.86
CA GLU A 4 5.58 -7.08 -14.14
C GLU A 4 5.89 -5.58 -14.00
N ASP A 5 4.91 -4.72 -14.30
CA ASP A 5 5.05 -3.26 -14.22
C ASP A 5 4.82 -2.71 -12.80
N GLY A 6 4.36 -3.52 -11.84
CA GLY A 6 4.09 -3.08 -10.47
C GLY A 6 2.83 -3.68 -9.83
N ILE A 7 2.31 -3.00 -8.81
CA ILE A 7 1.23 -3.50 -7.95
C ILE A 7 -0.03 -2.67 -8.15
N LEU A 8 -1.14 -3.34 -8.47
CA LEU A 8 -2.46 -2.72 -8.54
C LEU A 8 -3.15 -2.76 -7.19
N LEU A 9 -3.48 -1.58 -6.68
CA LEU A 9 -4.16 -1.34 -5.41
C LEU A 9 -5.57 -0.83 -5.65
N ALA A 10 -6.52 -1.41 -4.92
CA ALA A 10 -7.85 -0.84 -4.82
C ALA A 10 -7.79 0.44 -3.99
N THR A 11 -8.44 1.49 -4.49
CA THR A 11 -8.64 2.74 -3.74
C THR A 11 -10.14 2.93 -3.47
N GLY A 12 -10.54 4.08 -2.91
CA GLY A 12 -11.96 4.40 -2.75
C GLY A 12 -12.74 4.44 -4.08
N ARG A 13 -12.07 4.77 -5.19
CA ARG A 13 -12.62 4.69 -6.55
C ARG A 13 -11.49 4.38 -7.55
N GLY A 14 -11.64 3.28 -8.29
CA GLY A 14 -10.66 2.86 -9.29
C GLY A 14 -9.44 2.15 -8.70
N LEU A 15 -8.35 2.13 -9.47
CA LEU A 15 -7.12 1.43 -9.13
C LEU A 15 -5.92 2.39 -9.19
N LEU A 16 -4.97 2.20 -8.26
CA LEU A 16 -3.66 2.82 -8.29
C LEU A 16 -2.62 1.77 -8.68
N ARG A 17 -1.77 2.07 -9.66
CA ARG A 17 -0.58 1.27 -9.98
C ARG A 17 0.63 1.86 -9.28
N ALA A 18 1.14 1.18 -8.26
CA ALA A 18 2.43 1.52 -7.68
C ALA A 18 3.54 1.01 -8.60
N LEU A 19 4.38 1.92 -9.09
CA LEU A 19 5.53 1.60 -9.95
C LEU A 19 6.83 1.47 -9.14
N GLU A 20 6.99 2.33 -8.14
CA GLU A 20 8.15 2.38 -7.24
C GLU A 20 7.72 2.47 -5.79
N VAL A 21 8.54 1.94 -4.90
CA VAL A 21 8.38 2.02 -3.44
C VAL A 21 9.73 2.24 -2.78
N GLN A 22 9.71 2.74 -1.55
CA GLN A 22 10.86 2.74 -0.67
C GLN A 22 10.47 1.99 0.61
N PRO A 23 11.01 0.78 0.85
CA PRO A 23 10.84 0.08 2.12
C PRO A 23 11.44 0.91 3.27
N ALA A 24 10.96 0.69 4.50
CA ALA A 24 11.33 1.48 5.68
C ALA A 24 12.85 1.66 5.84
N ASP A 25 13.63 0.59 5.66
CA ASP A 25 15.09 0.59 5.87
C ASP A 25 15.87 0.40 4.55
N GLY A 26 15.24 0.75 3.42
CA GLY A 26 15.72 0.40 2.10
C GLY A 26 15.97 1.57 1.16
N LYS A 27 16.70 1.29 0.08
CA LYS A 27 16.73 2.17 -1.10
C LYS A 27 15.39 2.09 -1.84
N ARG A 28 15.04 3.16 -2.56
CA ARG A 28 13.94 3.14 -3.53
C ARG A 28 14.16 2.01 -4.54
N MET A 29 13.10 1.30 -4.89
CA MET A 29 13.12 0.16 -5.81
C MET A 29 11.80 0.03 -6.57
N SER A 30 11.76 -0.84 -7.59
CA SER A 30 10.51 -1.12 -8.29
C SER A 30 9.51 -1.87 -7.41
N ALA A 31 8.24 -1.54 -7.54
CA ALA A 31 7.15 -2.18 -6.80
C ALA A 31 7.02 -3.67 -7.19
N ALA A 32 7.30 -4.04 -8.44
CA ALA A 32 7.31 -5.44 -8.86
C ALA A 32 8.40 -6.26 -8.16
N ALA A 33 9.61 -5.70 -8.00
CA ALA A 33 10.68 -6.35 -7.24
C ALA A 33 10.33 -6.45 -5.76
N PHE A 34 9.75 -5.39 -5.19
CA PHE A 34 9.23 -5.40 -3.82
C PHE A 34 8.21 -6.53 -3.61
N ALA A 35 7.21 -6.65 -4.49
CA ALA A 35 6.15 -7.66 -4.41
C ALA A 35 6.69 -9.08 -4.43
N ARG A 36 7.69 -9.36 -5.28
CA ARG A 36 8.35 -10.68 -5.34
C ARG A 36 9.11 -11.00 -4.06
N GLY A 37 9.90 -10.04 -3.56
CA GLY A 37 10.72 -10.24 -2.36
C GLY A 37 9.90 -10.37 -1.07
N HIS A 38 8.81 -9.60 -0.96
CA HIS A 38 7.94 -9.58 0.22
C HIS A 38 6.70 -10.47 0.10
N ARG A 39 6.58 -11.21 -1.02
CA ARG A 39 5.46 -12.14 -1.31
C ARG A 39 4.08 -11.50 -1.16
N VAL A 40 3.91 -10.28 -1.66
CA VAL A 40 2.62 -9.57 -1.66
C VAL A 40 1.55 -10.43 -2.32
N GLN A 41 0.41 -10.60 -1.65
CA GLN A 41 -0.70 -11.40 -2.17
C GLN A 41 -1.89 -10.53 -2.60
N PRO A 42 -2.64 -10.92 -3.65
CA PRO A 42 -3.94 -10.30 -3.94
C PRO A 42 -4.87 -10.36 -2.71
N GLY A 43 -5.50 -9.24 -2.38
CA GLY A 43 -6.42 -9.12 -1.24
C GLY A 43 -5.77 -8.64 0.06
N GLU A 44 -4.44 -8.57 0.10
CA GLU A 44 -3.71 -7.94 1.20
C GLU A 44 -4.12 -6.46 1.36
N ARG A 45 -4.24 -6.01 2.62
CA ARG A 45 -4.65 -4.64 2.95
C ARG A 45 -3.45 -3.85 3.45
N TRP A 46 -3.23 -2.68 2.87
CA TRP A 46 -2.16 -1.77 3.26
C TRP A 46 -2.73 -0.50 3.84
N GLY A 47 -2.12 -0.05 4.94
CA GLY A 47 -2.79 0.87 5.84
C GLY A 47 -3.94 0.13 6.51
N GLY A 48 -3.69 -0.40 7.71
CA GLY A 48 -4.77 -0.57 8.67
C GLY A 48 -5.44 0.80 8.91
N PRO A 49 -6.59 0.87 9.61
CA PRO A 49 -7.12 2.16 9.99
C PRO A 49 -6.03 2.92 10.77
N ALA A 50 -5.38 3.88 10.10
CA ALA A 50 -4.74 4.97 10.78
C ALA A 50 -5.90 5.63 11.51
N GLU A 51 -6.04 5.38 12.81
CA GLU A 51 -6.58 6.35 13.72
C GLU A 51 -7.84 7.10 13.19
N ARG A 52 -8.90 6.36 12.81
CA ARG A 52 -10.27 6.91 12.88
C ARG A 52 -10.71 7.14 14.35
N ALA A 53 -9.76 7.13 15.29
CA ALA A 53 -9.96 6.94 16.72
C ALA A 53 -9.48 8.12 17.59
N LYS A 54 -8.92 9.21 17.04
CA LYS A 54 -8.54 10.39 17.86
C LYS A 54 -9.09 11.75 17.45
N ASP A 55 -9.82 11.85 16.34
CA ASP A 55 -10.48 13.11 15.92
C ASP A 55 -12.01 13.12 16.13
N SER A 56 -12.57 12.17 16.88
CA SER A 56 -14.00 12.15 17.23
C SER A 56 -14.22 12.17 18.75
N GLY A 57 -13.73 13.23 19.39
CA GLY A 57 -14.00 13.60 20.78
C GLY A 57 -13.05 14.73 21.17
N THR A 58 -13.46 15.98 21.34
CA THR A 58 -14.56 16.44 22.19
C THR A 58 -15.19 17.70 21.60
N LEU A 59 -16.46 17.61 21.16
CA LEU A 59 -17.36 18.74 21.27
C LEU A 59 -17.85 18.73 22.72
N GLY A 60 -17.32 19.66 23.51
CA GLY A 60 -17.73 20.02 24.86
C GLY A 60 -17.64 21.52 24.97
#